data_AF-A0AAW5N1N5-F1
#
_entry.id   AF-A0AAW5N1N5-F1
#
_cell.length_a   1.000
_cell.length_b   1.000
_cell.length_c   1.000
_cell.angle_alpha   90.00
_cell.angle_beta   90.00
_cell.angle_gamma   90.00
#
_symmetry.space_group_name_H-M   'P 1'
#
loop_
_entity.id
_entity.type
_entity.pdbx_description
1 polymer ?
#
loop_
_entity_poly.entity_id
_entity_poly.type
_entity_poly.pdbx_seq_one_letter_code
_entity_poly.pdbx_strand_id
1 'polypeptide(L)'
;LCYQEGVAVIPWSPLARGRLTRPWGDTTARLVSDEVGKNLYKESDENDAQIAERLTGVSEELGATRAQVALAWLLSKPGIAAPIIGTSR
;
A
#
# COMPACT_ATOMS: atom_id res chain seq x y z
N LEU A 1 -20.85 -4.51 -3.56
CA LEU A 1 -21.72 -3.59 -2.80
C LEU A 1 -21.54 -2.14 -3.23
N CYS A 2 -20.57 -1.35 -2.73
CA CYS A 2 -20.51 0.11 -3.03
C CYS A 2 -20.58 0.46 -4.52
N TYR A 3 -19.82 -0.23 -5.37
CA TYR A 3 -19.86 -0.02 -6.82
C TYR A 3 -21.25 -0.28 -7.44
N GLN A 4 -21.97 -1.30 -6.96
CA GLN A 4 -23.31 -1.66 -7.47
C GLN A 4 -24.37 -0.65 -7.04
N GLU A 5 -24.19 -0.03 -5.87
CA GLU A 5 -25.13 0.95 -5.29
C GLU A 5 -24.81 2.40 -5.70
N GLY A 6 -23.81 2.62 -6.57
CA GLY A 6 -23.39 3.97 -6.97
C GLY A 6 -22.71 4.78 -5.85
N VAL A 7 -22.19 4.11 -4.81
CA VAL A 7 -21.49 4.75 -3.68
C VAL A 7 -20.00 4.82 -3.98
N ALA A 8 -19.45 6.04 -4.01
CA ALA A 8 -18.03 6.27 -4.22
C ALA A 8 -17.16 5.75 -3.07
N VAL A 9 -16.01 5.16 -3.40
CA VAL A 9 -15.03 4.68 -2.40
C VAL A 9 -13.76 5.51 -2.46
N ILE A 10 -13.35 6.05 -1.31
CA ILE A 10 -12.12 6.80 -1.13
C ILE A 10 -11.23 6.03 -0.12
N PRO A 11 -10.39 5.08 -0.58
CA PRO A 11 -9.67 4.19 0.32
C PRO A 11 -8.57 4.91 1.11
N TRP A 12 -8.45 4.52 2.38
CA TRP A 12 -7.39 4.97 3.28
C TRP A 12 -6.22 3.96 3.27
N SER A 13 -5.04 4.42 3.69
CA SER A 13 -3.80 3.61 3.73
C SER A 13 -3.45 2.88 2.42
N PRO A 14 -3.48 3.54 1.25
CA PRO A 14 -3.22 2.90 -0.04
C PRO A 14 -1.80 2.32 -0.17
N LEU A 15 -0.87 2.75 0.70
CA LEU A 15 0.52 2.29 0.74
C LEU A 15 0.90 1.62 2.07
N ALA A 16 -0.09 1.21 2.87
CA ALA A 16 0.09 0.52 4.15
C ALA A 16 1.14 1.19 5.06
N ARG A 17 0.96 2.48 5.36
CA ARG A 17 1.90 3.30 6.17
C ARG A 17 3.33 3.35 5.61
N GLY A 18 3.47 3.20 4.29
CA GLY A 18 4.75 3.23 3.57
C GLY A 18 5.44 1.87 3.47
N ARG A 19 4.81 0.77 3.91
CA ARG A 19 5.40 -0.58 3.77
C ARG A 19 5.55 -0.99 2.30
N LEU A 20 4.70 -0.50 1.40
CA LEU A 20 4.75 -0.79 -0.04
C LEU A 20 5.69 0.14 -0.83
N THR A 21 6.49 0.98 -0.17
CA THR A 21 7.32 1.99 -0.86
C THR A 21 8.83 1.72 -0.75
N ARG A 22 9.23 0.59 -0.15
CA ARG A 22 10.61 0.20 0.10
C ARG A 22 10.77 -1.33 0.07
N PRO A 23 12.00 -1.85 -0.07
CA PRO A 23 12.28 -3.27 0.17
C PRO A 23 11.70 -3.76 1.50
N TRP A 24 11.27 -5.03 1.53
CA TRP A 24 10.77 -5.61 2.77
C TRP A 24 11.89 -5.71 3.82
N GLY A 25 11.57 -5.42 5.08
CA GLY A 25 12.56 -5.36 6.17
C GLY A 25 13.25 -4.00 6.31
N ASP A 26 13.23 -3.13 5.30
CA ASP A 26 13.77 -1.78 5.41
C ASP A 26 12.96 -0.94 6.40
N THR A 27 13.68 -0.21 7.26
CA THR A 27 13.10 0.58 8.33
C THR A 27 13.23 2.09 8.09
N THR A 28 12.39 2.87 8.77
CA THR A 28 12.46 4.34 8.79
C THR A 28 12.08 4.85 10.17
N ALA A 29 12.47 6.08 10.52
CA ALA A 29 12.04 6.72 11.76
C ALA A 29 10.50 6.74 11.89
N ARG A 30 9.80 6.95 10.77
CA ARG A 30 8.34 6.89 10.74
C ARG A 30 7.82 5.49 11.05
N LEU A 31 8.39 4.43 10.47
CA LEU A 31 7.96 3.05 10.74
C LEU A 31 8.21 2.66 12.21
N VAL A 32 9.39 2.99 12.73
CA VAL A 32 9.80 2.63 14.10
C VAL A 32 8.92 3.32 15.15
N SER A 33 8.52 4.57 14.92
CA SER A 33 7.66 5.33 15.83
C SER A 33 6.17 4.99 15.73
N ASP A 34 5.76 4.10 14.81
CA ASP A 34 4.36 3.78 14.55
C ASP A 34 3.80 2.65 15.43
N GLU A 35 3.45 2.94 16.68
CA GLU A 35 2.89 1.92 17.58
C GLU A 35 1.54 1.36 17.08
N VAL A 36 0.74 2.18 16.38
CA VAL A 36 -0.52 1.72 15.78
C VAL A 36 -0.25 0.78 14.61
N GLY A 37 0.69 1.15 13.72
CA GLY A 37 1.06 0.35 12.56
C GLY A 37 1.62 -1.02 12.93
N LYS A 38 2.45 -1.10 13.98
CA LYS A 38 3.01 -2.36 14.46
C LYS A 38 1.92 -3.36 14.84
N ASN A 39 0.88 -2.91 15.54
CA ASN A 39 -0.22 -3.78 15.95
C ASN A 39 -1.15 -4.13 14.79
N LEU A 40 -1.43 -3.17 13.90
CA LEU A 40 -2.39 -3.35 12.80
C LEU A 40 -1.99 -4.45 11.80
N TYR A 41 -0.69 -4.62 11.54
CA TYR A 41 -0.18 -5.55 10.52
C TYR A 41 0.52 -6.78 11.10
N LYS A 42 0.50 -6.96 12.43
CA LYS A 42 1.28 -8.01 13.10
C LYS A 42 0.90 -9.41 12.62
N GLU A 43 -0.40 -9.65 12.44
CA GLU A 43 -0.94 -10.98 12.09
C GLU A 43 -0.76 -11.31 10.61
N SER A 44 -0.58 -10.30 9.75
CA SER A 44 -0.42 -10.46 8.30
C SER A 44 1.03 -10.37 7.82
N ASP A 45 2.00 -10.23 8.72
CA ASP A 45 3.37 -9.83 8.37
C ASP A 45 4.03 -10.74 7.33
N GLU A 46 3.86 -12.07 7.46
CA GLU A 46 4.39 -13.04 6.50
C GLU A 46 3.74 -12.93 5.12
N ASN A 47 2.42 -12.74 5.06
CA ASN A 47 1.70 -12.55 3.80
C ASN A 47 2.07 -11.22 3.15
N ASP A 48 2.17 -10.16 3.96
CA ASP A 48 2.55 -8.83 3.50
C ASP A 48 3.98 -8.83 2.93
N ALA A 49 4.89 -9.63 3.50
CA ALA A 49 6.24 -9.83 2.98
C ALA A 49 6.23 -10.41 1.56
N GLN A 50 5.45 -11.48 1.35
CA GLN A 50 5.30 -12.11 0.04
C GLN A 50 4.71 -11.14 -0.99
N ILE A 51 3.70 -10.35 -0.60
CA ILE A 51 3.10 -9.33 -1.46
C ILE A 51 4.12 -8.25 -1.84
N ALA A 52 4.91 -7.77 -0.87
CA ALA A 52 5.93 -6.75 -1.11
C ALA A 52 7.06 -7.25 -2.02
N GLU A 53 7.43 -8.53 -1.91
CA GLU A 53 8.39 -9.17 -2.82
C GLU A 53 7.82 -9.26 -4.25
N ARG A 54 6.56 -9.67 -4.42
CA ARG A 54 5.93 -9.68 -5.76
C ARG A 54 5.82 -8.28 -6.36
N LEU A 55 5.47 -7.28 -5.54
CA LEU A 55 5.43 -5.88 -5.95
C LEU A 55 6.80 -5.40 -6.43
N THR A 56 7.88 -5.86 -5.79
CA THR A 56 9.25 -5.56 -6.22
C THR A 56 9.49 -6.03 -7.65
N GLY A 57 9.25 -7.31 -7.95
CA GLY A 57 9.47 -7.85 -9.30
C GLY A 57 8.64 -7.13 -10.37
N VAL A 58 7.35 -6.86 -10.10
CA VAL A 58 6.49 -6.11 -11.04
C VAL A 58 6.99 -4.68 -11.24
N SER A 59 7.48 -4.03 -10.18
CA SER A 59 8.00 -2.67 -10.27
C SER A 59 9.28 -2.59 -11.12
N GLU A 60 10.14 -3.60 -11.03
CA GLU A 60 11.36 -3.71 -11.83
C GLU A 60 11.05 -3.98 -13.30
N GLU A 61 10.13 -4.90 -13.59
CA GLU A 61 9.68 -5.20 -14.95
C GLU A 61 9.08 -3.97 -15.66
N LEU A 62 8.29 -3.18 -14.93
CA LEU A 62 7.62 -1.99 -15.46
C LEU A 62 8.50 -0.72 -15.45
N GLY A 63 9.69 -0.76 -14.84
CA GLY A 63 10.54 0.42 -14.68
C GLY A 63 9.88 1.54 -13.85
N ALA A 64 8.99 1.17 -12.92
CA ALA A 64 8.22 2.11 -12.09
C ALA A 64 8.53 1.90 -10.60
N THR A 65 8.25 2.90 -9.77
CA THR A 65 8.39 2.73 -8.32
C THR A 65 7.31 1.79 -7.76
N ARG A 66 7.64 1.06 -6.69
CA ARG A 66 6.66 0.20 -5.96
C ARG A 66 5.40 0.98 -5.56
N ALA A 67 5.56 2.24 -5.14
CA ALA A 67 4.45 3.12 -4.81
C ALA A 67 3.55 3.42 -6.02
N GLN A 68 4.14 3.72 -7.18
CA GLN A 68 3.38 3.92 -8.41
C GLN A 68 2.61 2.67 -8.81
N VAL A 69 3.23 1.49 -8.75
CA VAL A 69 2.57 0.22 -9.09
C VAL A 69 1.41 -0.09 -8.14
N ALA A 70 1.61 0.06 -6.82
CA ALA A 70 0.55 -0.16 -5.84
C ALA A 70 -0.64 0.80 -6.03
N LEU A 71 -0.35 2.09 -6.27
CA LEU A 71 -1.39 3.09 -6.52
C LEU A 71 -2.10 2.86 -7.85
N ALA A 72 -1.38 2.50 -8.91
CA ALA A 72 -1.98 2.18 -10.21
C ALA A 72 -2.90 0.95 -10.11
N TRP A 73 -2.47 -0.09 -9.38
CA TRP A 73 -3.32 -1.25 -9.12
C TRP A 73 -4.59 -0.89 -8.36
N LEU A 74 -4.50 -0.04 -7.34
CA LEU A 74 -5.66 0.41 -6.57
C LEU A 74 -6.63 1.25 -7.43
N LEU A 75 -6.09 2.19 -8.20
CA LEU A 75 -6.86 3.05 -9.11
C LEU A 75 -7.48 2.27 -10.27
N SER A 76 -6.97 1.09 -10.62
CA SER A 76 -7.56 0.23 -11.64
C SER A 76 -8.89 -0.41 -11.22
N LYS A 77 -9.25 -0.38 -9.92
CA LYS A 77 -10.43 -1.09 -9.41
C LYS A 77 -11.71 -0.28 -9.64
N PRO A 78 -12.80 -0.93 -10.13
CA PRO A 78 -14.07 -0.26 -10.30
C PRO A 78 -14.61 0.26 -8.95
N GLY A 79 -15.15 1.49 -8.96
CA GLY A 79 -15.74 2.13 -7.78
C GLY A 79 -14.74 2.88 -6.89
N ILE A 80 -13.43 2.79 -7.14
CA ILE A 80 -12.44 3.66 -6.48
C ILE A 80 -12.49 5.04 -7.12
N ALA A 81 -12.84 6.06 -6.34
CA ALA A 81 -12.91 7.44 -6.78
C ALA A 81 -11.55 8.14 -6.66
N ALA A 82 -10.91 8.05 -5.49
CA ALA A 82 -9.58 8.58 -5.23
C ALA A 82 -9.01 8.00 -3.93
N PRO A 83 -7.71 7.66 -3.83
CA PRO A 83 -7.10 7.26 -2.57
C PRO A 83 -6.71 8.45 -1.69
N ILE A 84 -6.72 8.27 -0.36
CA ILE A 84 -6.18 9.25 0.59
C ILE A 84 -4.67 9.00 0.75
N ILE A 85 -3.85 9.91 0.22
CA ILE A 85 -2.39 9.82 0.28
C ILE A 85 -1.86 10.49 1.56
N GLY A 86 -1.00 9.79 2.29
CA GLY A 86 -0.21 10.35 3.39
C GLY A 86 1.28 10.31 3.08
N THR A 87 2.00 11.39 3.39
CA THR A 87 3.44 11.53 3.17
C THR A 87 4.15 12.07 4.42
N SER A 88 5.42 11.74 4.59
CA SER A 88 6.30 12.30 5.61
C SER A 88 7.61 12.76 4.97
N ARG A 89 8.37 13.61 5.68
CA ARG A 89 9.73 13.98 5.28
C ARG A 89 10.74 12.93 5.74
#